data_AF-K1S556-F1
#
_entry.id   AF-K1S556-F1
#
_cell.length_a   1.000
_cell.length_b   1.000
_cell.length_c   1.000
_cell.angle_alpha   90.00
_cell.angle_beta   90.00
_cell.angle_gamma   90.00
#
_symmetry.space_group_name_H-M   'P 1'
#
loop_
_entity.id
_entity.type
_entity.pdbx_description
1 polymer ?
#
loop_
_entity_poly.entity_id
_entity_poly.type
_entity_poly.pdbx_seq_one_letter_code
_entity_poly.pdbx_strand_id
1 'polypeptide(L)'
;MSMDLLVRLPDPEEIKKKYPASEKVKKIKVQRDKEIADVFTGKSNKFLLIIGPCSADKEEPVIDYISRLVPVQEQVKDKILIIPRIYTNKPRTTGEGYKGMIHQPDPTKHEDMLEGLIKVRQLHLHAIEQTGFTCADEMLYPENDRYLSDLLSYVAVGARSVEDQQHR
;
A
#
# COMPACT_ATOMS: atom_id res chain seq x y z
N MET A 1 27.06 -20.44 -8.97
CA MET A 1 26.06 -20.21 -7.92
C MET A 1 24.88 -21.12 -8.21
N SER A 2 24.62 -22.10 -7.35
CA SER A 2 23.34 -22.83 -7.38
C SER A 2 22.27 -21.90 -6.81
N MET A 3 21.15 -21.76 -7.53
CA MET A 3 19.98 -21.06 -7.01
C MET A 3 19.02 -22.10 -6.46
N ASP A 4 18.66 -21.98 -5.18
CA ASP A 4 17.64 -22.82 -4.58
C ASP A 4 16.27 -22.15 -4.76
N LEU A 5 15.32 -22.91 -5.33
CA LEU A 5 13.95 -22.44 -5.44
C LEU A 5 13.28 -22.56 -4.07
N LEU A 6 13.10 -21.43 -3.38
CA LEU A 6 12.39 -21.40 -2.10
C LEU A 6 10.87 -21.52 -2.28
N VAL A 7 10.29 -20.67 -3.11
CA VAL A 7 8.85 -20.64 -3.39
C VAL A 7 8.57 -20.06 -4.77
N ARG A 8 7.56 -20.60 -5.46
CA ARG A 8 7.01 -20.01 -6.68
C ARG A 8 5.86 -19.09 -6.31
N LEU A 9 5.99 -17.80 -6.59
CA LEU A 9 4.89 -16.85 -6.40
C LEU A 9 3.79 -17.10 -7.45
N PRO A 10 2.50 -17.12 -7.06
CA PRO A 10 1.39 -17.17 -7.99
C PRO A 10 1.35 -15.93 -8.88
N ASP A 11 0.67 -16.03 -10.01
CA ASP A 11 0.45 -14.89 -10.88
C ASP A 11 -0.44 -13.84 -10.18
N PRO A 12 -0.29 -12.54 -10.49
CA PRO A 12 -1.08 -11.49 -9.87
C PRO A 12 -2.58 -11.68 -10.01
N GLU A 13 -3.03 -12.17 -11.16
CA GLU A 13 -4.43 -12.48 -11.41
C GLU A 13 -4.95 -13.61 -10.52
N GLU A 14 -4.11 -14.58 -10.15
CA GLU A 14 -4.50 -15.64 -9.21
C GLU A 14 -4.68 -15.08 -7.80
N ILE A 15 -3.77 -14.21 -7.35
CA ILE A 15 -3.88 -13.53 -6.05
C ILE A 15 -5.11 -12.63 -6.02
N LYS A 16 -5.34 -11.82 -7.07
CA LYS A 16 -6.51 -10.94 -7.19
C LYS A 16 -7.83 -11.72 -7.20
N LYS A 17 -7.86 -12.90 -7.83
CA LYS A 17 -9.03 -13.80 -7.80
C LYS A 17 -9.27 -14.43 -6.43
N LYS A 18 -8.21 -14.83 -5.72
CA LYS A 18 -8.31 -15.42 -4.37
C LYS A 18 -8.69 -14.39 -3.30
N TYR A 19 -8.21 -13.15 -3.46
CA TYR A 19 -8.47 -12.04 -2.54
C TYR A 19 -9.06 -10.86 -3.32
N PRO A 20 -10.31 -10.95 -3.79
CA PRO A 20 -10.89 -9.96 -4.68
C PRO A 20 -11.27 -8.67 -3.94
N ALA A 21 -11.12 -7.53 -4.63
CA ALA A 21 -11.76 -6.29 -4.21
C ALA A 21 -13.28 -6.43 -4.34
N SER A 22 -14.02 -6.16 -3.27
CA SER A 22 -15.48 -6.12 -3.31
C SER A 22 -15.98 -4.97 -4.21
N GLU A 23 -17.23 -5.05 -4.68
CA GLU A 23 -17.81 -3.97 -5.50
C GLU A 23 -17.83 -2.62 -4.76
N LYS A 24 -17.93 -2.65 -3.42
CA LYS A 24 -17.78 -1.47 -2.57
C LYS A 24 -16.37 -0.88 -2.68
N VAL A 25 -15.33 -1.70 -2.53
CA VAL A 25 -13.92 -1.29 -2.64
C VAL A 25 -13.65 -0.69 -4.02
N LYS A 26 -14.09 -1.35 -5.10
CA LYS A 26 -13.89 -0.86 -6.47
C LYS A 26 -14.51 0.53 -6.69
N LYS A 27 -15.73 0.77 -6.18
CA LYS A 27 -16.39 2.08 -6.28
C LYS A 27 -15.64 3.15 -5.51
N ILE A 28 -15.19 2.84 -4.30
CA ILE A 28 -14.38 3.76 -3.47
C ILE A 28 -13.07 4.09 -4.20
N LYS A 29 -12.40 3.08 -4.75
CA LYS A 29 -11.15 3.24 -5.50
C LYS A 29 -11.31 4.20 -6.67
N VAL A 30 -12.30 3.95 -7.54
CA VAL A 30 -12.58 4.82 -8.70
C VAL A 30 -12.85 6.26 -8.27
N GLN A 31 -13.67 6.46 -7.22
CA GLN A 31 -14.00 7.79 -6.72
C GLN A 31 -12.75 8.50 -6.18
N ARG A 32 -11.95 7.81 -5.36
CA ARG A 32 -10.76 8.40 -4.74
C ARG A 32 -9.65 8.66 -5.75
N ASP A 33 -9.43 7.77 -6.71
CA ASP A 33 -8.48 8.00 -7.80
C ASP A 33 -8.83 9.26 -8.57
N LYS A 34 -10.12 9.48 -8.86
CA LYS A 34 -10.59 10.68 -9.52
C LYS A 34 -10.32 11.94 -8.67
N GLU A 35 -10.65 11.92 -7.38
CA GLU A 35 -10.40 13.05 -6.47
C GLU A 35 -8.91 13.40 -6.39
N ILE A 36 -8.05 12.38 -6.31
CA ILE A 36 -6.60 12.54 -6.27
C ILE A 36 -6.09 13.10 -7.59
N ALA A 37 -6.54 12.56 -8.73
CA ALA A 37 -6.20 13.05 -10.06
C ALA A 37 -6.67 14.49 -10.29
N ASP A 38 -7.85 14.86 -9.79
CA ASP A 38 -8.37 16.23 -9.89
C ASP A 38 -7.48 17.21 -9.11
N VAL A 39 -6.88 16.80 -7.98
CA VAL A 39 -5.87 17.62 -7.27
C VAL A 39 -4.58 17.74 -8.10
N PHE A 40 -4.01 16.64 -8.59
CA PHE A 40 -2.78 16.67 -9.39
C PHE A 40 -2.92 17.46 -10.70
N THR A 41 -4.10 17.44 -11.32
CA THR A 41 -4.39 18.16 -12.56
C THR A 41 -4.91 19.58 -12.35
N GLY A 42 -4.99 20.05 -11.10
CA GLY A 42 -5.40 21.42 -10.77
C GLY A 42 -6.90 21.70 -10.93
N LYS A 43 -7.74 20.68 -11.15
CA LYS A 43 -9.21 20.80 -11.17
C LYS A 43 -9.78 20.99 -9.75
N SER A 44 -9.04 20.53 -8.75
CA SER A 44 -9.34 20.70 -7.33
C SER A 44 -8.17 21.41 -6.65
N ASN A 45 -8.47 22.48 -5.91
CA ASN A 45 -7.47 23.25 -5.14
C ASN A 45 -7.24 22.69 -3.72
N LYS A 46 -7.64 21.44 -3.45
CA LYS A 46 -7.41 20.81 -2.15
C LYS A 46 -5.93 20.46 -1.98
N PHE A 47 -5.45 20.56 -0.75
CA PHE A 47 -4.13 20.08 -0.37
C PHE A 47 -4.16 18.56 -0.16
N LEU A 48 -3.30 17.83 -0.86
CA LEU A 48 -3.17 16.38 -0.70
C LEU A 48 -2.22 16.08 0.47
N LEU A 49 -2.71 15.41 1.49
CA LEU A 49 -1.96 15.11 2.71
C LEU A 49 -1.71 13.60 2.82
N ILE A 50 -0.47 13.19 2.58
CA ILE A 50 -0.02 11.82 2.84
C ILE A 50 0.45 11.73 4.29
N ILE A 51 -0.23 10.96 5.13
CA ILE A 51 0.05 10.92 6.57
C ILE A 51 -0.13 9.51 7.14
N GLY A 52 0.75 9.13 8.05
CA GLY A 52 0.66 7.87 8.77
C GLY A 52 2.01 7.42 9.31
N PRO A 53 2.06 6.21 9.90
CA PRO A 53 3.28 5.67 10.48
C PRO A 53 4.39 5.49 9.44
N CYS A 54 5.64 5.52 9.90
CA CYS A 54 6.81 5.31 9.05
C CYS A 54 6.85 3.90 8.43
N SER A 55 6.20 2.92 9.04
CA SER A 55 6.02 1.58 8.48
C SER A 55 4.76 0.94 9.04
N ALA A 56 4.17 0.05 8.24
CA ALA A 56 3.05 -0.79 8.62
C ALA A 56 3.55 -2.24 8.75
N ASP A 57 3.67 -2.71 9.99
CA ASP A 57 4.18 -4.05 10.35
C ASP A 57 3.11 -4.92 11.03
N LYS A 58 2.02 -4.32 11.54
CA LYS A 58 0.88 -5.02 12.13
C LYS A 58 -0.43 -4.38 11.67
N GLU A 59 -1.38 -5.23 11.30
CA GLU A 59 -2.65 -4.78 10.75
C GLU A 59 -3.53 -4.02 11.76
N GLU A 60 -3.76 -4.58 12.95
CA GLU A 60 -4.62 -3.99 13.98
C GLU A 60 -4.29 -2.52 14.31
N PRO A 61 -3.04 -2.14 14.67
CA PRO A 61 -2.71 -0.75 14.96
C PRO A 61 -2.77 0.15 13.73
N VAL A 62 -2.53 -0.38 12.53
CA VAL A 62 -2.67 0.39 11.29
C VAL A 62 -4.13 0.74 11.06
N ILE A 63 -5.03 -0.25 11.17
CA ILE A 63 -6.48 -0.08 11.02
C ILE A 63 -7.04 0.87 12.08
N ASP A 64 -6.64 0.74 13.36
CA ASP A 64 -7.04 1.68 14.42
C ASP A 64 -6.63 3.12 14.07
N TYR A 65 -5.37 3.32 13.65
CA TYR A 65 -4.86 4.64 13.29
C TYR A 65 -5.64 5.27 12.12
N ILE A 66 -5.84 4.54 11.01
CA ILE A 66 -6.55 5.09 9.86
C ILE A 66 -8.04 5.29 10.12
N SER A 67 -8.64 4.49 11.01
CA SER A 67 -10.04 4.67 11.44
C SER A 67 -10.22 6.01 12.17
N ARG A 68 -9.22 6.43 12.96
CA ARG A 68 -9.21 7.75 13.61
C ARG A 68 -9.05 8.90 12.62
N LEU A 69 -8.50 8.67 11.42
CA LEU A 69 -8.41 9.69 10.36
C LEU A 69 -9.75 9.95 9.67
N VAL A 70 -10.73 9.03 9.74
CA VAL A 70 -12.05 9.19 9.10
C VAL A 70 -12.77 10.45 9.61
N PRO A 71 -13.01 10.64 10.92
CA PRO A 71 -13.65 11.87 11.41
C PRO A 71 -12.80 13.12 11.17
N VAL A 72 -11.46 12.99 11.09
CA VAL A 72 -10.57 14.11 10.78
C VAL A 72 -10.76 14.54 9.32
N GLN A 73 -10.78 13.59 8.37
CA GLN A 73 -11.04 13.87 6.96
C GLN A 73 -12.37 14.62 6.78
N GLU A 74 -13.42 14.25 7.50
CA GLU A 74 -14.72 14.93 7.43
C GLU A 74 -14.61 16.40 7.87
N GLN A 75 -13.83 16.70 8.92
CA GLN A 75 -13.62 18.07 9.41
C GLN A 75 -12.81 18.94 8.44
N VAL A 76 -11.92 18.34 7.63
CA VAL A 76 -11.01 19.08 6.74
C VAL A 76 -11.33 18.94 5.25
N LYS A 77 -12.39 18.24 4.88
CA LYS A 77 -12.66 17.79 3.50
C LYS A 77 -12.75 18.90 2.44
N ASP A 78 -13.08 20.12 2.84
CA ASP A 78 -13.18 21.25 1.92
C ASP A 78 -11.82 21.76 1.45
N LYS A 79 -10.76 21.47 2.22
CA LYS A 79 -9.40 21.97 1.98
C LYS A 79 -8.36 20.88 1.84
N ILE A 80 -8.54 19.73 2.47
CA ILE A 80 -7.52 18.67 2.54
C ILE A 80 -8.12 17.34 2.09
N LEU A 81 -7.38 16.64 1.24
CA LEU A 81 -7.62 15.25 0.87
C LEU A 81 -6.54 14.36 1.50
N ILE A 82 -6.92 13.61 2.53
CA ILE A 82 -6.02 12.71 3.27
C ILE A 82 -5.85 11.42 2.47
N ILE A 83 -4.61 10.96 2.37
CA ILE A 83 -4.22 9.64 1.89
C ILE A 83 -3.41 8.97 3.01
N PRO A 84 -3.97 7.98 3.74
CA PRO A 84 -3.23 7.31 4.78
C PRO A 84 -2.02 6.57 4.23
N ARG A 85 -0.90 6.63 4.95
CA ARG A 85 0.35 5.96 4.62
C ARG A 85 0.38 4.56 5.25
N ILE A 86 0.42 3.52 4.42
CA ILE A 86 0.62 2.12 4.82
C ILE A 86 1.85 1.61 4.08
N TYR A 87 3.04 1.96 4.56
CA TYR A 87 4.30 1.57 3.91
C TYR A 87 4.72 0.18 4.39
N THR A 88 4.63 -0.80 3.51
CA THR A 88 4.82 -2.23 3.85
C THR A 88 6.22 -2.74 3.56
N ASN A 89 7.03 -1.92 2.89
CA ASN A 89 8.44 -2.17 2.56
C ASN A 89 9.38 -1.32 3.41
N LYS A 90 10.59 -1.83 3.67
CA LYS A 90 11.67 -1.07 4.31
C LYS A 90 12.99 -1.21 3.54
N PRO A 91 13.53 -0.13 2.96
CA PRO A 91 14.87 -0.18 2.37
C PRO A 91 15.92 -0.35 3.47
N ARG A 92 16.84 -1.30 3.28
CA ARG A 92 17.95 -1.58 4.19
C ARG A 92 19.28 -1.35 3.48
N THR A 93 20.15 -0.52 4.07
CA THR A 93 21.43 -0.13 3.45
C THR A 93 22.34 -1.33 3.17
N THR A 94 22.39 -2.30 4.09
CA THR A 94 23.23 -3.50 3.96
C THR A 94 22.47 -4.71 3.42
N GLY A 95 21.16 -4.57 3.12
CA GLY A 95 20.28 -5.70 2.83
C GLY A 95 19.96 -6.60 4.05
N GLU A 96 20.56 -6.33 5.21
CA GLU A 96 20.37 -7.11 6.44
C GLU A 96 19.29 -6.52 7.36
N GLY A 97 18.60 -7.42 8.06
CA GLY A 97 17.52 -7.16 9.01
C GLY A 97 16.15 -6.98 8.36
N TYR A 98 15.13 -6.68 9.17
CA TYR A 98 13.72 -6.62 8.75
C TYR A 98 13.49 -5.72 7.52
N LYS A 99 12.95 -6.31 6.44
CA LYS A 99 12.66 -5.67 5.15
C LYS A 99 11.21 -5.23 4.96
N GLY A 100 10.36 -5.45 5.96
CA GLY A 100 8.93 -5.08 5.93
C GLY A 100 7.99 -6.27 5.87
N MET A 101 6.70 -5.99 6.06
CA MET A 101 5.62 -6.98 6.14
C MET A 101 5.54 -7.85 4.89
N ILE A 102 5.84 -7.30 3.71
CA ILE A 102 5.75 -8.07 2.46
C ILE A 102 6.79 -9.20 2.37
N HIS A 103 7.94 -9.02 3.02
CA HIS A 103 9.01 -10.03 3.06
C HIS A 103 8.87 -10.99 4.23
N GLN A 104 8.45 -10.45 5.37
CA GLN A 104 8.42 -11.17 6.63
C GLN A 104 7.23 -10.64 7.45
N PRO A 105 6.05 -11.25 7.32
CA PRO A 105 4.84 -10.79 8.01
C PRO A 105 4.97 -10.91 9.52
N ASP A 106 5.64 -11.98 9.95
CA ASP A 106 5.95 -12.27 11.33
C ASP A 106 7.46 -12.16 11.54
N PRO A 107 7.95 -11.09 12.21
CA PRO A 107 9.38 -10.87 12.41
C PRO A 107 10.04 -11.95 13.28
N THR A 108 9.27 -12.85 13.91
CA THR A 108 9.78 -13.97 14.71
C THR A 108 9.97 -15.26 13.91
N LYS A 109 9.47 -15.31 12.67
CA LYS A 109 9.56 -16.47 11.76
C LYS A 109 10.56 -16.21 10.63
N HIS A 110 10.79 -17.20 9.78
CA HIS A 110 11.54 -17.01 8.54
C HIS A 110 10.79 -16.12 7.54
N GLU A 111 11.51 -15.61 6.54
CA GLU A 111 10.93 -14.84 5.43
C GLU A 111 9.92 -15.70 4.66
N ASP A 112 8.74 -15.15 4.37
CA ASP A 112 7.71 -15.75 3.51
C ASP A 112 7.06 -14.65 2.67
N MET A 113 7.56 -14.53 1.43
CA MET A 113 7.07 -13.55 0.47
C MET A 113 5.63 -13.78 0.06
N LEU A 114 5.16 -15.04 0.00
CA LEU A 114 3.81 -15.35 -0.42
C LEU A 114 2.82 -14.95 0.69
N GLU A 115 3.12 -15.32 1.93
CA GLU A 115 2.32 -14.90 3.09
C GLU A 115 2.30 -13.37 3.20
N GLY A 116 3.45 -12.71 3.01
CA GLY A 116 3.53 -11.25 3.10
C GLY A 116 2.79 -10.52 2.01
N LEU A 117 2.86 -10.99 0.78
CA LEU A 117 2.05 -10.45 -0.30
C LEU A 117 0.55 -10.55 0.00
N ILE A 118 0.10 -11.70 0.51
CA ILE A 118 -1.29 -11.92 0.89
C ILE A 118 -1.69 -10.96 2.02
N LYS A 119 -0.87 -10.84 3.07
CA LYS A 119 -1.13 -9.97 4.21
C LYS A 119 -1.19 -8.49 3.82
N VAL A 120 -0.28 -8.02 2.98
CA VAL A 120 -0.29 -6.65 2.48
C VAL A 120 -1.55 -6.39 1.65
N ARG A 121 -1.95 -7.31 0.78
CA ARG A 121 -3.19 -7.17 0.01
C ARG A 121 -4.42 -7.12 0.91
N GLN A 122 -4.51 -8.01 1.90
CA GLN A 122 -5.60 -8.01 2.88
C GLN A 122 -5.64 -6.71 3.70
N LEU A 123 -4.49 -6.20 4.13
CA LEU A 123 -4.39 -4.93 4.86
C LEU A 123 -4.98 -3.76 4.05
N HIS A 124 -4.60 -3.64 2.77
CA HIS A 124 -5.14 -2.58 1.91
C HIS A 124 -6.64 -2.78 1.60
N LEU A 125 -7.10 -4.03 1.42
CA LEU A 125 -8.54 -4.33 1.28
C LEU A 125 -9.32 -3.88 2.51
N HIS A 126 -8.89 -4.32 3.70
CA HIS A 126 -9.55 -4.01 4.96
C HIS A 126 -9.51 -2.50 5.26
N ALA A 127 -8.41 -1.83 4.94
CA ALA A 127 -8.31 -0.37 5.07
C ALA A 127 -9.43 0.33 4.28
N ILE A 128 -9.60 -0.03 3.00
CA ILE A 128 -10.64 0.55 2.14
C ILE A 128 -12.04 0.16 2.64
N GLU A 129 -12.26 -1.11 2.98
CA GLU A 129 -13.57 -1.61 3.39
C GLU A 129 -14.10 -0.97 4.67
N GLN A 130 -13.21 -0.77 5.64
CA GLN A 130 -13.56 -0.26 6.96
C GLN A 130 -13.60 1.27 7.01
N THR A 131 -12.73 1.96 6.28
CA THR A 131 -12.58 3.42 6.42
C THR A 131 -12.99 4.22 5.19
N GLY A 132 -13.06 3.58 4.02
CA GLY A 132 -13.25 4.28 2.74
C GLY A 132 -11.99 5.00 2.23
N PHE A 133 -10.85 4.91 2.92
CA PHE A 133 -9.60 5.42 2.41
C PHE A 133 -8.95 4.45 1.45
N THR A 134 -8.48 4.96 0.32
CA THR A 134 -7.40 4.34 -0.43
C THR A 134 -6.08 4.87 0.10
N CYS A 135 -5.09 3.98 0.23
CA CYS A 135 -3.85 4.27 0.95
C CYS A 135 -2.67 4.47 -0.01
N ALA A 136 -1.62 5.08 0.53
CA ALA A 136 -0.31 5.20 -0.10
C ALA A 136 0.62 4.09 0.41
N ASP A 137 1.40 3.51 -0.50
CA ASP A 137 2.51 2.61 -0.20
C ASP A 137 3.76 3.04 -0.99
N GLU A 138 4.92 2.53 -0.62
CA GLU A 138 6.18 2.69 -1.35
C GLU A 138 6.49 1.38 -2.06
N MET A 139 6.53 1.42 -3.39
CA MET A 139 6.88 0.25 -4.20
C MET A 139 8.40 0.15 -4.32
N LEU A 140 9.03 -0.33 -3.25
CA LEU A 140 10.48 -0.61 -3.23
C LEU A 140 10.89 -1.68 -4.25
N TYR A 141 9.97 -2.57 -4.58
CA TYR A 141 10.10 -3.57 -5.65
C TYR A 141 8.93 -3.35 -6.62
N PRO A 142 9.17 -2.79 -7.82
CA PRO A 142 8.11 -2.48 -8.78
C PRO A 142 7.23 -3.68 -9.17
N GLU A 143 7.77 -4.90 -9.07
CA GLU A 143 7.06 -6.14 -9.36
C GLU A 143 5.93 -6.44 -8.37
N ASN A 144 5.89 -5.79 -7.20
CA ASN A 144 4.81 -5.96 -6.24
C ASN A 144 3.56 -5.16 -6.64
N ASP A 145 3.71 -4.09 -7.44
CA ASP A 145 2.59 -3.21 -7.83
C ASP A 145 1.46 -3.97 -8.53
N ARG A 146 1.80 -4.88 -9.44
CA ARG A 146 0.82 -5.71 -10.18
C ARG A 146 -0.12 -6.51 -9.27
N TYR A 147 0.24 -6.77 -8.01
CA TYR A 147 -0.60 -7.47 -7.04
C TYR A 147 -1.51 -6.54 -6.22
N LEU A 148 -1.25 -5.24 -6.24
CA LEU A 148 -1.87 -4.23 -5.38
C LEU A 148 -2.47 -3.04 -6.16
N SER A 149 -2.21 -2.94 -7.46
CA SER A 149 -2.59 -1.81 -8.31
C SER A 149 -4.09 -1.54 -8.39
N ASP A 150 -4.93 -2.55 -8.12
CA ASP A 150 -6.38 -2.41 -8.01
C ASP A 150 -6.84 -1.78 -6.68
N LEU A 151 -5.93 -1.58 -5.72
CA LEU A 151 -6.21 -1.08 -4.37
C LEU A 151 -5.48 0.24 -4.06
N LEU A 152 -4.27 0.44 -4.58
CA LEU A 152 -3.44 1.61 -4.31
C LEU A 152 -3.83 2.82 -5.15
N SER A 153 -4.06 3.98 -4.53
CA SER A 153 -4.31 5.24 -5.24
C SER A 153 -3.09 6.16 -5.34
N TYR A 154 -2.05 5.90 -4.55
CA TYR A 154 -0.82 6.65 -4.58
C TYR A 154 0.35 5.71 -4.31
N VAL A 155 1.36 5.74 -5.19
CA VAL A 155 2.57 4.95 -5.05
C VAL A 155 3.75 5.91 -4.97
N ALA A 156 4.55 5.79 -3.92
CA ALA A 156 5.80 6.51 -3.79
C ALA A 156 6.96 5.69 -4.37
N VAL A 157 7.87 6.37 -5.06
CA VAL A 157 9.21 5.88 -5.36
C VAL A 157 10.18 6.57 -4.39
N GLY A 158 10.89 5.80 -3.58
CA GLY A 158 11.80 6.32 -2.58
C GLY A 158 13.01 7.02 -3.20
N ALA A 159 13.61 7.96 -2.48
CA ALA A 159 14.75 8.77 -2.95
C ALA A 159 15.98 7.94 -3.39
N ARG A 160 16.11 6.68 -2.94
CA ARG A 160 17.19 5.78 -3.36
C ARG A 160 16.91 5.05 -4.67
N SER A 161 15.68 5.10 -5.17
CA SER A 161 15.21 4.37 -6.35
C SER A 161 14.67 5.29 -7.46
N VAL A 162 14.57 6.61 -7.24
CA VAL A 162 14.08 7.55 -8.28
C VAL A 162 14.97 7.61 -9.54
N GLU A 163 16.24 7.20 -9.43
CA GLU A 163 17.15 7.07 -10.57
C GLU A 163 17.20 5.67 -11.18
N ASP A 164 16.54 4.70 -10.56
CA ASP A 164 16.46 3.35 -11.07
C ASP A 164 15.51 3.28 -12.28
N GLN A 165 15.98 2.66 -13.36
CA GLN A 165 15.23 2.60 -14.62
C GLN A 165 14.02 1.67 -14.52
N GLN A 166 14.05 0.65 -13.67
CA GLN A 166 12.92 -0.26 -13.51
C GLN A 166 11.77 0.39 -12.74
N HIS A 167 12.07 1.35 -11.86
CA HIS A 167 11.06 2.14 -11.15
C HIS A 167 10.41 3.25 -11.99
N ARG A 168 11.09 3.74 -13.04
CA ARG A 168 10.61 4.82 -13.94
C ARG A 168 9.65 4.30 -15.01
#